data_AF-A0A964AT27-F1
#
_entry.id   AF-A0A964AT27-F1
#
_cell.length_a   1.000
_cell.length_b   1.000
_cell.length_c   1.000
_cell.angle_alpha   90.00
_cell.angle_beta   90.00
_cell.angle_gamma   90.00
#
_symmetry.space_group_name_H-M   'P 1'
#
loop_
_entity.id
_entity.type
_entity.pdbx_description
1 polymer ?
#
loop_
_entity_poly.entity_id
_entity_poly.type
_entity_poly.pdbx_seq_one_letter_code
_entity_poly.pdbx_strand_id
1 'polypeptide(L)'
;MLPLLLLAPALAAPRFVADTEGDAELAEAVWQAAVYCTARAPRTHDTVTIARDLDPTRLAGRMDYDADGLFHISLRPGSSPYVLAHEVAHAWVHDGPPALVEGRTEALNLCVVENLPDRIPWVDGLQTDLERMPDLRTWVDPEPSSRGYDVVGQGLEAAARLFRALTRVLPREQLWSDRYVAWAPLEEDLLALGPQGERVVDALRGGAEAQRQLLIDPDHDGAINLVEAWQGTDPRRWDTDGDGWWDGAPPHPPEAVPLPGDGRHVCVPWIRADGAPADVLVRGNLRGFNHRTLTFRDRRPSETVRLTPELTRLDGGLWLEVAASDVVPNPFCHQGPRTLVIGRDTAAGTPLEELLRAVEQAQERADGLLSWDGRQVRVAVEEVPQDTVMLRAGSFQDPSPQVIVPEDRVRGGERTMRTLGALVVAWHRLGLSGDITHQSPAAAWALVFALLPDAQRGALVNATAREIRQWRRRAEACADGWAGLLSGEAC
;
A
#
# COMPACT_ATOMS: atom_id res chain seq x y z
N MET A 1 12.45 34.04 11.77
CA MET A 1 12.56 33.80 13.23
C MET A 1 13.10 32.40 13.40
N LEU A 2 14.37 32.25 13.82
CA LEU A 2 14.97 30.96 14.15
C LEU A 2 14.28 30.43 15.42
N PRO A 3 13.82 29.17 15.48
CA PRO A 3 13.35 28.61 16.74
C PRO A 3 14.57 28.34 17.63
N LEU A 4 14.51 28.90 18.84
CA LEU A 4 15.49 28.68 19.89
C LEU A 4 15.33 27.22 20.37
N LEU A 5 16.23 26.33 19.92
CA LEU A 5 16.37 24.98 20.46
C LEU A 5 16.77 25.09 21.94
N LEU A 6 15.82 24.83 22.85
CA LEU A 6 16.12 24.54 24.24
C LEU A 6 16.88 23.21 24.27
N LEU A 7 18.20 23.27 24.44
CA LEU A 7 19.04 22.12 24.75
C LEU A 7 18.61 21.56 26.11
N ALA A 8 17.82 20.49 26.08
CA ALA A 8 17.71 19.59 27.22
C ALA A 8 19.13 19.07 27.55
N PRO A 9 19.49 18.83 28.83
CA PRO A 9 20.75 18.19 29.15
C PRO A 9 20.79 16.84 28.43
N ALA A 10 21.83 16.62 27.61
CA ALA A 10 22.06 15.33 26.97
C ALA A 10 22.13 14.27 28.07
N LEU A 11 21.11 13.41 28.15
CA LEU A 11 21.18 12.20 28.96
C LEU A 11 22.40 11.41 28.44
N ALA A 12 23.40 11.19 29.30
CA ALA A 12 24.69 10.67 28.88
C ALA A 12 24.51 9.30 28.18
N ALA A 13 24.91 9.23 26.92
CA ALA A 13 24.97 7.98 26.18
C ALA A 13 26.16 7.15 26.66
N PRO A 14 26.07 5.81 26.63
CA PRO A 14 27.22 4.97 26.86
C PRO A 14 28.23 5.14 25.72
N ARG A 15 29.50 4.89 26.01
CA ARG A 15 30.52 4.78 24.97
C ARG A 15 30.42 3.41 24.31
N PHE A 16 30.02 3.36 23.05
CA PHE A 16 30.07 2.13 22.27
C PHE A 16 31.49 1.83 21.78
N VAL A 17 31.90 0.56 21.90
CA VAL A 17 33.18 0.05 21.37
C VAL A 17 32.87 -1.19 20.56
N ALA A 18 33.18 -1.17 19.26
CA ALA A 18 32.86 -2.25 18.34
C ALA A 18 34.11 -2.78 17.64
N ASP A 19 34.13 -4.09 17.39
CA ASP A 19 35.18 -4.73 16.58
C ASP A 19 35.03 -4.45 15.08
N THR A 20 33.80 -4.13 14.65
CA THR A 20 33.47 -3.84 13.25
C THR A 20 33.37 -2.34 13.02
N GLU A 21 34.01 -1.85 11.96
CA GLU A 21 33.99 -0.44 11.58
C GLU A 21 32.54 0.06 11.36
N GLY A 22 32.22 1.22 11.93
CA GLY A 22 30.90 1.85 11.81
C GLY A 22 29.83 1.39 12.81
N ASP A 23 29.93 0.18 13.38
CA ASP A 23 28.92 -0.34 14.32
C ASP A 23 28.79 0.53 15.59
N ALA A 24 29.91 1.01 16.14
CA ALA A 24 29.88 1.89 17.31
C ALA A 24 29.21 3.25 17.01
N GLU A 25 29.49 3.84 15.85
CA GLU A 25 28.89 5.11 15.43
C GLU A 25 27.39 4.94 15.16
N LEU A 26 27.01 3.82 14.55
CA LEU A 26 25.61 3.47 14.32
C LEU A 26 24.87 3.25 15.64
N ALA A 27 25.45 2.51 16.59
CA ALA A 27 24.85 2.27 17.90
C ALA A 27 24.65 3.56 18.70
N GLU A 28 25.60 4.51 18.63
CA GLU A 28 25.45 5.82 19.27
C GLU A 28 24.30 6.61 18.63
N ALA A 29 24.19 6.62 17.30
CA ALA A 29 23.07 7.26 16.61
C ALA A 29 21.73 6.62 16.99
N VAL A 30 21.67 5.28 17.00
CA VAL A 30 20.50 4.49 17.43
C VAL A 30 20.10 4.85 18.85
N TRP A 31 21.06 4.92 19.79
CA TRP A 31 20.78 5.28 21.18
C TRP A 31 20.14 6.66 21.28
N GLN A 32 20.68 7.66 20.57
CA GLN A 32 20.10 9.01 20.57
C GLN A 32 18.68 9.02 20.00
N ALA A 33 18.45 8.30 18.91
CA ALA A 33 17.11 8.16 18.33
C ALA A 33 16.15 7.44 19.30
N ALA A 34 16.60 6.41 20.00
CA ALA A 34 15.78 5.70 20.99
C ALA A 34 15.44 6.58 22.19
N VAL A 35 16.38 7.40 22.69
CA VAL A 35 16.11 8.44 23.70
C VAL A 35 15.08 9.44 23.17
N TYR A 36 15.21 9.88 21.92
CA TYR A 36 14.24 10.77 21.28
C TYR A 36 12.86 10.13 21.11
N CYS A 37 12.77 8.82 20.82
CA CYS A 37 11.52 8.08 20.66
C CYS A 37 10.81 7.84 22.00
N THR A 38 11.57 7.67 23.08
CA THR A 38 11.03 7.23 24.39
C THR A 38 10.95 8.36 25.41
N ALA A 39 11.72 9.44 25.23
CA ALA A 39 11.93 10.54 26.20
C ALA A 39 12.58 10.04 27.50
N ARG A 40 13.29 8.90 27.41
CA ARG A 40 13.94 8.24 28.53
C ARG A 40 15.27 7.66 28.09
N ALA A 41 16.27 7.72 28.96
CA ALA A 41 17.46 6.91 28.84
C ALA A 41 17.40 5.77 29.87
N PRO A 42 17.67 4.51 29.48
CA PRO A 42 17.71 3.39 30.41
C PRO A 42 19.05 3.37 31.15
N ARG A 43 19.16 2.44 32.11
CA ARG A 43 20.44 2.16 32.77
C ARG A 43 21.36 1.42 31.80
N THR A 44 22.64 1.76 31.85
CA THR A 44 23.70 1.19 31.02
C THR A 44 25.04 1.36 31.71
N HIS A 45 25.98 0.48 31.39
CA HIS A 45 27.38 0.70 31.70
C HIS A 45 27.93 1.90 30.93
N ASP A 46 28.99 2.51 31.46
CA ASP A 46 29.71 3.61 30.81
C ASP A 46 30.28 3.20 29.43
N THR A 47 30.58 1.92 29.26
CA THR A 47 31.08 1.35 28.00
C THR A 47 30.27 0.11 27.65
N VAL A 48 29.75 0.09 26.42
CA VAL A 48 29.05 -1.07 25.84
C VAL A 48 29.88 -1.61 24.70
N THR A 49 30.16 -2.91 24.73
CA THR A 49 30.96 -3.57 23.68
C THR A 49 30.06 -4.23 22.63
N ILE A 50 30.46 -4.19 21.36
CA ILE A 50 29.73 -4.78 20.24
C ILE A 50 30.67 -5.74 19.49
N ALA A 51 30.29 -7.01 19.43
CA ALA A 51 31.02 -8.04 18.71
C ALA A 51 30.12 -8.73 17.67
N ARG A 52 30.74 -9.25 16.60
CA ARG A 52 30.06 -10.05 15.57
C ARG A 52 30.50 -11.50 15.65
N ASP A 53 30.27 -12.13 16.79
CA ASP A 53 30.80 -13.45 17.17
C ASP A 53 29.71 -14.49 17.47
N LEU A 54 28.45 -14.16 17.21
CA LEU A 54 27.32 -15.04 17.50
C LEU A 54 27.24 -16.21 16.50
N ASP A 55 26.94 -17.41 17.00
CA ASP A 55 26.74 -18.62 16.19
C ASP A 55 25.63 -18.38 15.15
N PRO A 56 25.92 -18.52 13.84
CA PRO A 56 24.96 -18.24 12.77
C PRO A 56 23.73 -19.15 12.75
N THR A 57 23.74 -20.24 13.54
CA THR A 57 22.64 -21.20 13.61
C THR A 57 21.61 -20.93 14.72
N ARG A 58 21.77 -19.83 15.49
CA ARG A 58 20.91 -19.57 16.67
C ARG A 58 20.07 -18.30 16.54
N LEU A 59 20.68 -17.12 16.65
CA LEU A 59 20.01 -15.81 16.74
C LEU A 59 20.68 -14.81 15.81
N ALA A 60 19.98 -13.72 15.45
CA ALA A 60 20.55 -12.65 14.61
C ALA A 60 21.40 -11.67 15.43
N GLY A 61 21.00 -11.47 16.68
CA GLY A 61 21.72 -10.76 17.72
C GLY A 61 21.34 -11.27 19.11
N ARG A 62 22.06 -10.77 20.11
CA ARG A 62 21.82 -10.97 21.54
C ARG A 62 22.40 -9.78 22.29
N MET A 63 21.70 -9.32 23.31
CA MET A 63 22.22 -8.41 24.33
C MET A 63 22.64 -9.15 25.61
N ASP A 64 23.58 -8.58 26.36
CA ASP A 64 23.90 -9.00 27.71
C ASP A 64 23.82 -7.79 28.66
N TYR A 65 23.14 -7.99 29.78
CA TYR A 65 22.86 -6.96 30.79
C TYR A 65 23.10 -7.50 32.21
N ASP A 66 23.35 -6.58 33.14
CA ASP A 66 23.41 -6.88 34.57
C ASP A 66 22.65 -5.81 35.38
N ALA A 67 22.94 -5.72 36.69
CA ALA A 67 22.28 -4.75 37.59
C ALA A 67 22.53 -3.28 37.21
N ASP A 68 23.63 -2.99 36.51
CA ASP A 68 24.02 -1.65 36.06
C ASP A 68 23.54 -1.37 34.63
N GLY A 69 23.02 -2.39 33.93
CA GLY A 69 22.33 -2.28 32.65
C GLY A 69 23.06 -2.99 31.51
N LEU A 70 22.81 -2.54 30.28
CA LEU A 70 23.47 -3.08 29.07
C LEU A 70 24.99 -2.91 29.15
N PHE A 71 25.74 -3.96 28.81
CA PHE A 71 27.22 -3.90 28.74
C PHE A 71 27.81 -4.58 27.50
N HIS A 72 27.07 -5.47 26.83
CA HIS A 72 27.55 -6.16 25.64
C HIS A 72 26.42 -6.46 24.64
N ILE A 73 26.76 -6.41 23.35
CA ILE A 73 25.91 -6.82 22.24
C ILE A 73 26.71 -7.79 21.36
N SER A 74 26.19 -8.99 21.16
CA SER A 74 26.72 -9.98 20.23
C SER A 74 25.82 -10.07 19.01
N LEU A 75 26.37 -9.92 17.81
CA LEU A 75 25.65 -10.05 16.55
C LEU A 75 26.15 -11.25 15.76
N ARG A 76 25.29 -11.80 14.90
CA ARG A 76 25.73 -12.75 13.88
C ARG A 76 26.63 -12.05 12.85
N PRO A 77 27.68 -12.70 12.36
CA PRO A 77 28.43 -12.23 11.21
C PRO A 77 27.50 -11.92 10.02
N GLY A 78 27.61 -10.70 9.46
CA GLY A 78 26.78 -10.27 8.33
C GLY A 78 25.37 -9.74 8.69
N SER A 79 25.00 -9.69 9.98
CA SER A 79 23.74 -9.04 10.40
C SER A 79 23.63 -7.59 9.92
N SER A 80 22.43 -7.17 9.53
CA SER A 80 22.17 -5.83 9.01
C SER A 80 22.25 -4.76 10.11
N PRO A 81 22.38 -3.46 9.72
CA PRO A 81 22.19 -2.33 10.63
C PRO A 81 20.88 -2.38 11.44
N TYR A 82 19.82 -2.97 10.86
CA TYR A 82 18.52 -3.14 11.51
C TYR A 82 18.60 -4.05 12.74
N VAL A 83 19.32 -5.16 12.63
CA VAL A 83 19.50 -6.09 13.76
C VAL A 83 20.29 -5.40 14.87
N LEU A 84 21.35 -4.65 14.55
CA LEU A 84 22.06 -3.88 15.57
C LEU A 84 21.13 -2.87 16.26
N ALA A 85 20.29 -2.17 15.50
CA ALA A 85 19.35 -1.21 16.07
C ALA A 85 18.32 -1.88 17.00
N HIS A 86 17.81 -3.05 16.62
CA HIS A 86 16.96 -3.89 17.44
C HIS A 86 17.65 -4.30 18.76
N GLU A 87 18.90 -4.79 18.69
CA GLU A 87 19.63 -5.21 19.89
C GLU A 87 19.93 -4.04 20.85
N VAL A 88 20.20 -2.84 20.33
CA VAL A 88 20.37 -1.64 21.17
C VAL A 88 19.04 -1.25 21.83
N ALA A 89 17.91 -1.41 21.14
CA ALA A 89 16.59 -1.10 21.68
C ALA A 89 16.20 -1.95 22.90
N HIS A 90 16.76 -3.17 23.04
CA HIS A 90 16.58 -3.97 24.26
C HIS A 90 17.12 -3.32 25.54
N ALA A 91 17.99 -2.30 25.45
CA ALA A 91 18.37 -1.50 26.63
C ALA A 91 17.13 -0.89 27.33
N TRP A 92 16.07 -0.58 26.58
CA TRP A 92 14.81 -0.08 27.13
C TRP A 92 13.89 -1.20 27.60
N VAL A 93 13.94 -2.37 26.96
CA VAL A 93 12.99 -3.47 27.12
C VAL A 93 13.73 -4.82 27.05
N HIS A 94 13.99 -5.44 28.21
CA HIS A 94 14.75 -6.70 28.28
C HIS A 94 14.17 -7.74 29.26
N ASP A 95 13.43 -7.31 30.30
CA ASP A 95 12.91 -8.21 31.33
C ASP A 95 11.41 -8.45 31.16
N GLY A 96 10.96 -9.66 30.83
CA GLY A 96 9.55 -10.04 30.88
C GLY A 96 9.15 -11.13 29.88
N PRO A 97 7.84 -11.34 29.62
CA PRO A 97 7.38 -12.32 28.65
C PRO A 97 7.93 -12.03 27.23
N PRO A 98 8.43 -13.04 26.49
CA PRO A 98 9.08 -12.84 25.19
C PRO A 98 8.26 -12.00 24.21
N ALA A 99 6.96 -12.30 24.05
CA ALA A 99 6.08 -11.51 23.18
C ALA A 99 6.04 -10.01 23.52
N LEU A 100 6.10 -9.66 24.81
CA LEU A 100 6.07 -8.27 25.25
C LEU A 100 7.42 -7.59 25.10
N VAL A 101 8.51 -8.33 25.33
CA VAL A 101 9.87 -7.83 25.15
C VAL A 101 10.11 -7.57 23.67
N GLU A 102 10.02 -8.60 22.84
CA GLU A 102 10.34 -8.55 21.42
C GLU A 102 9.43 -7.60 20.65
N GLY A 103 8.11 -7.66 20.89
CA GLY A 103 7.16 -6.78 20.20
C GLY A 103 7.38 -5.30 20.51
N ARG A 104 7.68 -4.98 21.78
CA ARG A 104 7.90 -3.60 22.21
C ARG A 104 9.28 -3.09 21.80
N THR A 105 10.32 -3.93 21.86
CA THR A 105 11.63 -3.64 21.29
C THR A 105 11.52 -3.32 19.81
N GLU A 106 10.76 -4.13 19.08
CA GLU A 106 10.55 -3.90 17.66
C GLU A 106 9.82 -2.56 17.44
N ALA A 107 8.73 -2.28 18.16
CA ALA A 107 8.06 -0.98 18.06
C ALA A 107 9.01 0.22 18.31
N LEU A 108 9.98 0.10 19.22
CA LEU A 108 10.99 1.12 19.45
C LEU A 108 11.97 1.21 18.28
N ASN A 109 12.44 0.06 17.81
CA ASN A 109 13.33 -0.05 16.67
C ASN A 109 12.72 0.61 15.42
N LEU A 110 11.40 0.50 15.20
CA LEU A 110 10.75 1.16 14.06
C LEU A 110 10.86 2.68 14.16
N CYS A 111 10.56 3.24 15.34
CA CYS A 111 10.72 4.68 15.56
C CYS A 111 12.18 5.11 15.35
N VAL A 112 13.15 4.30 15.77
CA VAL A 112 14.58 4.56 15.52
C VAL A 112 14.89 4.58 14.01
N VAL A 113 14.43 3.59 13.26
CA VAL A 113 14.64 3.47 11.81
C VAL A 113 14.05 4.67 11.08
N GLU A 114 12.87 5.14 11.48
CA GLU A 114 12.24 6.35 10.92
C GLU A 114 13.07 7.62 11.16
N ASN A 115 13.80 7.70 12.27
CA ASN A 115 14.66 8.83 12.61
C ASN A 115 16.10 8.70 12.07
N LEU A 116 16.51 7.51 11.60
CA LEU A 116 17.83 7.23 11.04
C LEU A 116 17.78 6.55 9.66
N PRO A 117 16.93 7.03 8.73
CA PRO A 117 16.67 6.28 7.51
C PRO A 117 17.96 6.11 6.67
N ASP A 118 18.93 7.05 6.74
CA ASP A 118 20.17 7.00 5.94
C ASP A 118 21.16 5.95 6.44
N ARG A 119 21.02 5.53 7.69
CA ARG A 119 21.97 4.65 8.37
C ARG A 119 21.45 3.23 8.50
N ILE A 120 20.13 3.05 8.53
CA ILE A 120 19.50 1.75 8.67
C ILE A 120 18.62 1.49 7.45
N PRO A 121 19.16 0.84 6.40
CA PRO A 121 18.38 0.51 5.23
C PRO A 121 17.32 -0.53 5.58
N TRP A 122 16.21 -0.48 4.85
CA TRP A 122 15.12 -1.43 4.96
C TRP A 122 15.63 -2.87 4.73
N VAL A 123 15.12 -3.81 5.52
CA VAL A 123 15.51 -5.22 5.45
C VAL A 123 14.31 -6.07 5.05
N ASP A 124 14.48 -6.81 3.96
CA ASP A 124 13.60 -7.89 3.53
C ASP A 124 13.52 -8.99 4.60
N GLY A 125 12.31 -9.50 4.90
CA GLY A 125 12.20 -10.82 5.56
C GLY A 125 11.14 -11.01 6.64
N LEU A 126 10.33 -10.00 7.00
CA LEU A 126 9.21 -10.25 7.91
C LEU A 126 8.15 -11.11 7.21
N GLN A 127 7.76 -12.21 7.86
CA GLN A 127 6.72 -13.13 7.41
C GLN A 127 5.38 -12.39 7.40
N THR A 128 4.60 -12.49 6.33
CA THR A 128 3.22 -11.93 6.29
C THR A 128 2.19 -12.91 6.82
N ASP A 129 2.55 -14.19 6.90
CA ASP A 129 1.69 -15.27 7.36
C ASP A 129 1.82 -15.49 8.88
N LEU A 130 0.69 -15.67 9.55
CA LEU A 130 0.55 -15.96 10.98
C LEU A 130 -0.14 -17.30 11.25
N GLU A 131 -0.30 -18.20 10.26
CA GLU A 131 -0.99 -19.50 10.37
C GLU A 131 -0.47 -20.41 11.51
N ARG A 132 0.81 -20.30 11.85
CA ARG A 132 1.53 -21.12 12.83
C ARG A 132 1.98 -20.31 14.04
N MET A 133 1.49 -19.08 14.22
CA MET A 133 1.87 -18.25 15.36
C MET A 133 1.51 -18.95 16.69
N PRO A 134 2.37 -18.89 17.72
CA PRO A 134 2.02 -19.35 19.05
C PRO A 134 1.03 -18.40 19.72
N ASP A 135 0.41 -18.86 20.81
CA ASP A 135 -0.30 -17.97 21.73
C ASP A 135 0.73 -17.08 22.43
N LEU A 136 0.69 -15.78 22.16
CA LEU A 136 1.63 -14.79 22.67
C LEU A 136 1.71 -14.79 24.20
N ARG A 137 0.62 -15.10 24.91
CA ARG A 137 0.56 -15.07 26.38
C ARG A 137 1.31 -16.21 27.03
N THR A 138 1.27 -17.36 26.39
CA THR A 138 1.91 -18.60 26.88
C THR A 138 3.19 -18.92 26.12
N TRP A 139 3.57 -18.06 25.16
CA TRP A 139 4.78 -18.20 24.40
C TRP A 139 6.00 -18.03 25.32
N VAL A 140 6.62 -19.15 25.58
CA VAL A 140 7.97 -19.26 26.14
C VAL A 140 8.91 -19.49 24.98
N ASP A 141 9.94 -18.65 24.87
CA ASP A 141 10.95 -18.71 23.82
C ASP A 141 11.57 -20.12 23.77
N PRO A 142 11.23 -20.96 22.77
CA PRO A 142 11.91 -22.22 22.61
C PRO A 142 13.17 -21.92 21.82
N GLU A 143 14.35 -22.15 22.42
CA GLU A 143 15.57 -22.31 21.62
C GLU A 143 15.24 -23.17 20.38
N PRO A 144 15.75 -22.84 19.16
CA PRO A 144 15.24 -23.30 17.87
C PRO A 144 15.11 -24.83 17.62
N SER A 145 15.33 -25.68 18.60
CA SER A 145 15.59 -27.11 18.47
C SER A 145 14.35 -28.04 18.44
N SER A 146 13.12 -27.56 18.23
CA SER A 146 12.00 -28.50 17.97
C SER A 146 10.76 -27.99 17.21
N ARG A 147 10.52 -26.68 17.12
CA ARG A 147 9.28 -26.13 16.49
C ARG A 147 9.42 -25.58 15.07
N GLY A 148 10.64 -25.60 14.52
CA GLY A 148 10.94 -25.03 13.20
C GLY A 148 11.00 -23.49 13.26
N TYR A 149 11.90 -22.90 12.48
CA TYR A 149 12.13 -21.45 12.42
C TYR A 149 10.85 -20.64 12.17
N ASP A 150 9.84 -21.24 11.53
CA ASP A 150 8.57 -20.58 11.21
C ASP A 150 7.76 -20.17 12.45
N VAL A 151 7.67 -21.01 13.49
CA VAL A 151 6.81 -20.69 14.66
C VAL A 151 7.37 -19.51 15.46
N VAL A 152 8.69 -19.46 15.62
CA VAL A 152 9.37 -18.36 16.32
C VAL A 152 9.26 -17.08 15.51
N GLY A 153 9.50 -17.14 14.19
CA GLY A 153 9.36 -15.99 13.28
C GLY A 153 7.94 -15.39 13.31
N GLN A 154 6.91 -16.24 13.25
CA GLN A 154 5.52 -15.76 13.29
C GLN A 154 5.11 -15.24 14.68
N GLY A 155 5.67 -15.78 15.76
CA GLY A 155 5.48 -15.24 17.12
C GLY A 155 6.08 -13.84 17.27
N LEU A 156 7.30 -13.63 16.76
CA LEU A 156 7.97 -12.34 16.72
C LEU A 156 7.19 -11.33 15.86
N GLU A 157 6.76 -11.73 14.67
CA GLU A 157 5.94 -10.86 13.81
C GLU A 157 4.63 -10.50 14.49
N ALA A 158 3.89 -11.46 15.04
CA ALA A 158 2.63 -11.20 15.73
C ALA A 158 2.82 -10.24 16.93
N ALA A 159 3.89 -10.42 17.71
CA ALA A 159 4.26 -9.50 18.78
C ALA A 159 4.54 -8.08 18.25
N ALA A 160 5.31 -7.97 17.16
CA ALA A 160 5.57 -6.69 16.50
C ALA A 160 4.28 -6.04 16.00
N ARG A 161 3.39 -6.78 15.33
CA ARG A 161 2.08 -6.29 14.85
C ARG A 161 1.25 -5.70 15.99
N LEU A 162 1.18 -6.42 17.11
CA LEU A 162 0.46 -5.98 18.30
C LEU A 162 0.99 -4.63 18.77
N PHE A 163 2.30 -4.52 19.02
CA PHE A 163 2.86 -3.28 19.55
C PHE A 163 2.85 -2.12 18.54
N ARG A 164 2.99 -2.38 17.23
CA ARG A 164 2.75 -1.39 16.17
C ARG A 164 1.33 -0.83 16.20
N ALA A 165 0.35 -1.65 16.56
CA ALA A 165 -1.01 -1.17 16.76
C ALA A 165 -1.13 -0.38 18.06
N LEU A 166 -0.57 -0.90 19.17
CA LEU A 166 -0.64 -0.24 20.47
C LEU A 166 -0.01 1.16 20.50
N THR A 167 1.04 1.41 19.69
CA THR A 167 1.63 2.76 19.56
C THR A 167 0.66 3.82 19.07
N ARG A 168 -0.46 3.41 18.42
CA ARG A 168 -1.50 4.32 17.92
C ARG A 168 -2.52 4.73 18.98
N VAL A 169 -2.65 3.97 20.07
CA VAL A 169 -3.70 4.17 21.08
C VAL A 169 -3.18 4.38 22.50
N LEU A 170 -1.98 3.88 22.81
CA LEU A 170 -1.36 4.07 24.12
C LEU A 170 -0.49 5.34 24.12
N PRO A 171 -0.62 6.22 25.13
CA PRO A 171 0.31 7.32 25.35
C PRO A 171 1.76 6.86 25.42
N ARG A 172 2.65 7.67 24.85
CA ARG A 172 4.09 7.44 24.81
C ARG A 172 4.68 7.13 26.19
N GLU A 173 4.22 7.82 27.24
CA GLU A 173 4.71 7.65 28.60
C GLU A 173 4.35 6.29 29.18
N GLN A 174 3.17 5.76 28.84
CA GLN A 174 2.75 4.41 29.24
C GLN A 174 3.55 3.38 28.45
N LEU A 175 3.60 3.54 27.13
CA LEU A 175 4.28 2.64 26.22
C LEU A 175 5.78 2.53 26.49
N TRP A 176 6.46 3.55 27.03
CA TRP A 176 7.91 3.55 27.28
C TRP A 176 8.33 3.63 28.76
N SER A 177 7.37 3.43 29.67
CA SER A 177 7.63 3.39 31.11
C SER A 177 8.58 2.24 31.52
N ASP A 178 9.27 2.42 32.64
CA ASP A 178 10.10 1.42 33.33
C ASP A 178 9.27 0.36 34.07
N ARG A 179 7.99 0.65 34.32
CA ARG A 179 7.02 -0.23 35.00
C ARG A 179 6.67 -1.48 34.20
N TYR A 180 6.94 -1.46 32.89
CA TYR A 180 6.19 -2.26 31.95
C TYR A 180 7.06 -3.34 31.32
N VAL A 181 6.76 -4.62 31.56
CA VAL A 181 6.83 -5.76 30.63
C VAL A 181 6.05 -6.94 31.26
N ALA A 182 4.75 -6.77 31.48
CA ALA A 182 3.90 -7.86 31.98
C ALA A 182 2.48 -7.73 31.42
N TRP A 183 1.82 -8.88 31.26
CA TRP A 183 0.48 -8.93 30.67
C TRP A 183 -0.57 -8.21 31.52
N ALA A 184 -0.51 -8.33 32.84
CA ALA A 184 -1.52 -7.72 33.71
C ALA A 184 -1.53 -6.18 33.64
N PRO A 185 -0.38 -5.48 33.74
CA PRO A 185 -0.34 -4.03 33.48
C PRO A 185 -0.80 -3.64 32.07
N LEU A 186 -0.39 -4.37 31.03
CA LEU A 186 -0.87 -4.13 29.66
C LEU A 186 -2.40 -4.20 29.57
N GLU A 187 -3.00 -5.23 30.15
CA GLU A 187 -4.45 -5.40 30.15
C GLU A 187 -5.15 -4.27 30.92
N GLU A 188 -4.58 -3.79 32.03
CA GLU A 188 -5.13 -2.65 32.77
C GLU A 188 -5.16 -1.39 31.89
N ASP A 189 -4.06 -1.08 31.21
CA ASP A 189 -3.96 0.06 30.29
C ASP A 189 -4.93 -0.09 29.10
N LEU A 190 -5.05 -1.30 28.54
CA LEU A 190 -6.03 -1.59 27.49
C LEU A 190 -7.46 -1.42 27.96
N LEU A 191 -7.84 -1.99 29.11
CA LEU A 191 -9.19 -1.87 29.64
C LEU A 191 -9.59 -0.41 29.90
N ALA A 192 -8.62 0.46 30.20
CA ALA A 192 -8.86 1.90 30.32
C ALA A 192 -9.29 2.57 29.00
N LEU A 193 -9.06 1.93 27.84
CA LEU A 193 -9.57 2.36 26.52
C LEU A 193 -11.05 1.98 26.31
N GLY A 194 -11.72 1.35 27.29
CA GLY A 194 -13.14 0.99 27.24
C GLY A 194 -13.45 -0.15 26.25
N PRO A 195 -14.59 -0.13 25.55
CA PRO A 195 -15.04 -1.27 24.72
C PRO A 195 -14.10 -1.67 23.58
N GLN A 196 -13.24 -0.76 23.11
CA GLN A 196 -12.19 -1.09 22.14
C GLN A 196 -11.10 -1.94 22.80
N GLY A 197 -10.64 -1.53 23.99
CA GLY A 197 -9.62 -2.24 24.76
C GLY A 197 -10.11 -3.58 25.32
N GLU A 198 -11.35 -3.67 25.79
CA GLU A 198 -11.98 -4.93 26.22
C GLU A 198 -11.92 -6.00 25.13
N ARG A 199 -12.22 -5.63 23.87
CA ARG A 199 -12.11 -6.53 22.71
C ARG A 199 -10.69 -7.03 22.48
N VAL A 200 -9.68 -6.17 22.64
CA VAL A 200 -8.27 -6.57 22.53
C VAL A 200 -7.93 -7.57 23.63
N VAL A 201 -8.30 -7.27 24.87
CA VAL A 201 -8.02 -8.14 26.02
C VAL A 201 -8.69 -9.51 25.87
N ASP A 202 -9.95 -9.55 25.41
CA ASP A 202 -10.67 -10.79 25.15
C ASP A 202 -10.00 -11.62 24.05
N ALA A 203 -9.58 -10.99 22.96
CA ALA A 203 -8.85 -11.67 21.89
C ALA A 203 -7.48 -12.19 22.36
N LEU A 204 -6.74 -11.39 23.14
CA LEU A 204 -5.48 -11.83 23.74
C LEU A 204 -5.70 -13.05 24.66
N ARG A 205 -6.79 -13.09 25.44
CA ARG A 205 -7.12 -14.23 26.32
C ARG A 205 -7.69 -15.44 25.56
N GLY A 206 -8.18 -15.25 24.33
CA GLY A 206 -8.80 -16.27 23.49
C GLY A 206 -7.84 -17.28 22.85
N GLY A 207 -6.53 -17.15 23.08
CA GLY A 207 -5.50 -18.04 22.54
C GLY A 207 -5.07 -17.69 21.11
N ALA A 208 -4.20 -18.53 20.54
CA ALA A 208 -3.50 -18.24 19.29
C ALA A 208 -4.42 -17.89 18.11
N GLU A 209 -5.56 -18.59 17.94
CA GLU A 209 -6.46 -18.30 16.81
C GLU A 209 -7.16 -16.95 16.97
N ALA A 210 -7.62 -16.60 18.18
CA ALA A 210 -8.25 -15.31 18.42
C ALA A 210 -7.25 -14.15 18.25
N GLN A 211 -6.01 -14.35 18.71
CA GLN A 211 -4.91 -13.41 18.49
C GLN A 211 -4.55 -13.28 17.01
N ARG A 212 -4.52 -14.40 16.27
CA ARG A 212 -4.27 -14.38 14.82
C ARG A 212 -5.33 -13.56 14.09
N GLN A 213 -6.61 -13.82 14.35
CA GLN A 213 -7.70 -13.04 13.73
C GLN A 213 -7.62 -11.55 14.07
N LEU A 214 -7.04 -11.20 15.21
CA LEU A 214 -6.83 -9.80 15.59
C LEU A 214 -5.65 -9.15 14.83
N LEU A 215 -4.63 -9.94 14.47
CA LEU A 215 -3.33 -9.45 14.00
C LEU A 215 -3.06 -9.68 12.50
N ILE A 216 -3.91 -10.41 11.79
CA ILE A 216 -3.82 -10.51 10.32
C ILE A 216 -4.19 -9.18 9.64
N ASP A 217 -3.66 -9.02 8.45
CA ASP A 217 -3.90 -7.91 7.51
C ASP A 217 -4.33 -8.58 6.19
N PRO A 218 -5.65 -8.78 5.97
CA PRO A 218 -6.15 -9.63 4.88
C PRO A 218 -6.10 -8.99 3.49
N ASP A 219 -6.04 -7.67 3.40
CA ASP A 219 -5.96 -6.92 2.14
C ASP A 219 -4.58 -6.29 1.88
N HIS A 220 -3.66 -6.47 2.83
CA HIS A 220 -2.26 -6.08 2.73
C HIS A 220 -2.06 -4.56 2.63
N ASP A 221 -2.89 -3.78 3.30
CA ASP A 221 -2.81 -2.33 3.29
C ASP A 221 -1.97 -1.75 4.45
N GLY A 222 -1.46 -2.62 5.33
CA GLY A 222 -0.62 -2.24 6.46
C GLY A 222 -1.40 -1.93 7.74
N ALA A 223 -2.73 -2.00 7.70
CA ALA A 223 -3.63 -1.95 8.82
C ALA A 223 -4.15 -3.36 9.13
N ILE A 224 -3.68 -3.94 10.23
CA ILE A 224 -4.23 -5.20 10.74
C ILE A 224 -5.69 -5.01 11.21
N ASN A 225 -6.46 -6.10 11.27
CA ASN A 225 -7.85 -6.10 11.74
C ASN A 225 -8.08 -5.30 13.05
N LEU A 226 -7.12 -5.32 13.98
CA LEU A 226 -7.15 -4.52 15.21
C LEU A 226 -7.20 -3.01 14.94
N VAL A 227 -6.33 -2.52 14.06
CA VAL A 227 -6.22 -1.10 13.70
C VAL A 227 -7.47 -0.67 12.96
N GLU A 228 -7.95 -1.48 12.03
CA GLU A 228 -9.15 -1.21 11.26
C GLU A 228 -10.41 -1.18 12.12
N ALA A 229 -10.53 -2.07 13.10
CA ALA A 229 -11.63 -2.04 14.06
C ALA A 229 -11.64 -0.76 14.91
N TRP A 230 -10.49 -0.10 15.10
CA TRP A 230 -10.41 1.21 15.77
C TRP A 230 -10.74 2.36 14.83
N GLN A 231 -10.35 2.27 13.56
CA GLN A 231 -10.57 3.30 12.55
C GLN A 231 -11.96 3.24 11.90
N GLY A 232 -12.64 2.10 12.00
CA GLY A 232 -13.93 1.86 11.36
C GLY A 232 -13.83 1.49 9.88
N THR A 233 -12.70 0.90 9.47
CA THR A 233 -12.44 0.46 8.10
C THR A 233 -12.78 -1.03 7.89
N ASP A 234 -12.82 -1.49 6.63
CA ASP A 234 -13.20 -2.86 6.26
C ASP A 234 -11.97 -3.74 6.00
N PRO A 235 -11.74 -4.81 6.80
CA PRO A 235 -10.54 -5.67 6.77
C PRO A 235 -10.29 -6.48 5.52
N ARG A 236 -11.03 -6.23 4.45
CA ARG A 236 -10.87 -6.89 3.16
C ARG A 236 -10.84 -5.87 2.03
N ARG A 237 -10.70 -4.60 2.36
CA ARG A 237 -10.72 -3.49 1.43
C ARG A 237 -9.55 -2.56 1.73
N TRP A 238 -8.49 -2.75 0.95
CA TRP A 238 -7.29 -1.91 0.95
C TRP A 238 -7.59 -0.40 0.95
N ASP A 239 -8.71 0.02 0.35
CA ASP A 239 -9.24 1.38 0.35
C ASP A 239 -10.73 1.33 0.69
N THR A 240 -11.08 1.59 1.95
CA THR A 240 -12.46 1.44 2.42
C THR A 240 -13.38 2.54 1.88
N ASP A 241 -12.93 3.79 1.84
CA ASP A 241 -13.75 4.94 1.46
C ASP A 241 -13.72 5.28 -0.05
N GLY A 242 -12.79 4.67 -0.79
CA GLY A 242 -12.67 4.77 -2.23
C GLY A 242 -11.92 6.03 -2.71
N ASP A 243 -11.15 6.71 -1.85
CA ASP A 243 -10.44 7.93 -2.20
C ASP A 243 -9.13 7.68 -2.99
N GLY A 244 -8.73 6.40 -3.11
CA GLY A 244 -7.56 5.93 -3.82
C GLY A 244 -6.33 5.70 -2.94
N TRP A 245 -6.37 6.15 -1.69
CA TRP A 245 -5.39 5.84 -0.65
C TRP A 245 -5.83 4.63 0.16
N TRP A 246 -4.88 4.05 0.85
CA TRP A 246 -5.15 2.87 1.64
C TRP A 246 -5.46 3.19 3.09
N ASP A 247 -6.07 2.24 3.79
CA ASP A 247 -6.43 2.48 5.18
C ASP A 247 -5.17 2.64 6.04
N GLY A 248 -5.13 3.73 6.82
CA GLY A 248 -3.96 4.07 7.62
C GLY A 248 -2.76 4.65 6.84
N ALA A 249 -2.96 5.11 5.60
CA ALA A 249 -1.96 5.92 4.89
C ALA A 249 -1.47 7.10 5.77
N PRO A 250 -0.16 7.37 5.81
CA PRO A 250 0.38 8.48 6.60
C PRO A 250 0.00 9.82 5.95
N PRO A 251 0.10 10.94 6.70
CA PRO A 251 -0.05 12.26 6.11
C PRO A 251 0.89 12.45 4.91
N HIS A 252 0.32 12.84 3.77
CA HIS A 252 1.03 13.08 2.52
C HIS A 252 0.68 14.47 1.96
N PRO A 253 1.52 15.03 1.07
CA PRO A 253 1.17 16.25 0.34
C PRO A 253 -0.13 16.08 -0.46
N PRO A 254 -0.95 17.14 -0.63
CA PRO A 254 -2.18 17.07 -1.43
C PRO A 254 -1.98 16.67 -2.89
N GLU A 255 -0.80 16.97 -3.43
CA GLU A 255 -0.41 16.58 -4.77
C GLU A 255 -0.01 15.10 -4.87
N ALA A 256 0.31 14.42 -3.78
CA ALA A 256 0.76 13.03 -3.85
C ALA A 256 -0.26 12.12 -4.57
N VAL A 257 0.25 11.15 -5.34
CA VAL A 257 -0.59 10.20 -6.08
C VAL A 257 -0.37 8.79 -5.53
N PRO A 258 -1.41 8.14 -4.99
CA PRO A 258 -1.28 6.79 -4.48
C PRO A 258 -0.97 5.81 -5.61
N LEU A 259 -0.16 4.79 -5.32
CA LEU A 259 0.07 3.62 -6.14
C LEU A 259 -0.78 2.48 -5.57
N PRO A 260 -1.88 2.10 -6.23
CA PRO A 260 -2.81 1.14 -5.67
C PRO A 260 -2.22 -0.26 -5.49
N GLY A 261 -2.59 -0.90 -4.38
CA GLY A 261 -2.18 -2.27 -4.03
C GLY A 261 -2.66 -3.33 -5.04
N ASP A 262 -3.68 -3.05 -5.84
CA ASP A 262 -4.17 -3.94 -6.91
C ASP A 262 -3.26 -3.98 -8.15
N GLY A 263 -2.20 -3.15 -8.19
CA GLY A 263 -1.27 -3.07 -9.31
C GLY A 263 -1.83 -2.38 -10.55
N ARG A 264 -2.93 -1.63 -10.45
CA ARG A 264 -3.46 -0.83 -11.56
C ARG A 264 -2.49 0.28 -11.98
N HIS A 265 -2.62 0.69 -13.23
CA HIS A 265 -1.77 1.74 -13.80
C HIS A 265 -2.19 3.12 -13.31
N VAL A 266 -1.19 3.96 -13.06
CA VAL A 266 -1.33 5.31 -12.55
C VAL A 266 -0.59 6.29 -13.46
N CYS A 267 -1.22 7.41 -13.80
CA CYS A 267 -0.55 8.52 -14.48
C CYS A 267 0.48 9.18 -13.55
N VAL A 268 1.61 9.61 -14.11
CA VAL A 268 2.35 10.72 -13.49
C VAL A 268 1.61 12.01 -13.90
N PRO A 269 0.92 12.71 -12.99
CA PRO A 269 0.05 13.83 -13.37
C PRO A 269 0.83 15.12 -13.65
N TRP A 270 2.17 15.07 -13.60
CA TRP A 270 3.03 16.22 -13.84
C TRP A 270 4.13 15.92 -14.84
N ILE A 271 4.48 16.95 -15.60
CA ILE A 271 5.66 16.99 -16.45
C ILE A 271 6.41 18.29 -16.17
N ARG A 272 7.67 18.38 -16.57
CA ARG A 272 8.42 19.63 -16.50
C ARG A 272 7.83 20.65 -17.47
N ALA A 273 7.97 21.94 -17.14
CA ALA A 273 7.48 23.03 -17.99
C ALA A 273 8.08 23.04 -19.41
N ASP A 274 9.25 22.42 -19.61
CA ASP A 274 9.90 22.24 -20.92
C ASP A 274 9.37 21.03 -21.72
N GLY A 275 8.38 20.30 -21.19
CA GLY A 275 7.77 19.13 -21.80
C GLY A 275 8.46 17.80 -21.49
N ALA A 276 9.57 17.81 -20.74
CA ALA A 276 10.25 16.58 -20.33
C ALA A 276 9.53 15.86 -19.16
N PRO A 277 9.75 14.55 -18.95
CA PRO A 277 9.20 13.84 -17.80
C PRO A 277 9.63 14.48 -16.47
N ALA A 278 8.74 14.49 -15.48
CA ALA A 278 9.05 14.94 -14.14
C ALA A 278 9.93 13.92 -13.40
N ASP A 279 10.82 14.41 -12.54
CA ASP A 279 11.49 13.57 -11.55
C ASP A 279 10.50 13.32 -10.40
N VAL A 280 10.21 12.04 -10.15
CA VAL A 280 9.21 11.62 -9.16
C VAL A 280 9.88 10.79 -8.10
N LEU A 281 9.48 11.01 -6.86
CA LEU A 281 9.96 10.31 -5.69
C LEU A 281 8.88 9.30 -5.29
N VAL A 282 9.26 8.03 -5.20
CA VAL A 282 8.41 7.01 -4.61
C VAL A 282 8.55 7.08 -3.09
N ARG A 283 7.42 7.16 -2.42
CA ARG A 283 7.24 7.14 -0.96
C ARG A 283 6.30 6.00 -0.61
N GLY A 284 6.10 5.73 0.67
CA GLY A 284 5.13 4.74 1.13
C GLY A 284 5.22 4.47 2.61
N ASN A 285 4.33 3.62 3.12
CA ASN A 285 4.39 3.09 4.48
C ASN A 285 4.44 1.54 4.50
N LEU A 286 5.30 0.93 3.67
CA LEU A 286 5.34 -0.53 3.56
C LEU A 286 5.60 -1.20 4.91
N ARG A 287 4.66 -2.05 5.33
CA ARG A 287 4.66 -2.84 6.57
C ARG A 287 4.66 -1.97 7.83
N GLY A 288 4.10 -0.77 7.74
CA GLY A 288 4.08 0.21 8.83
C GLY A 288 5.34 1.07 8.94
N PHE A 289 6.17 1.12 7.90
CA PHE A 289 7.40 1.91 7.86
C PHE A 289 7.44 2.87 6.69
N ASN A 290 7.85 4.12 6.95
CA ASN A 290 8.08 5.09 5.88
C ASN A 290 9.17 4.60 4.92
N HIS A 291 8.77 4.24 3.69
CA HIS A 291 9.67 3.81 2.64
C HIS A 291 10.42 5.01 2.05
N ARG A 292 11.73 4.85 1.86
CA ARG A 292 12.59 5.87 1.27
C ARG A 292 12.21 6.22 -0.17
N THR A 293 12.56 7.45 -0.50
CA THR A 293 12.71 8.04 -1.83
C THR A 293 13.47 7.13 -2.81
N LEU A 294 12.76 6.37 -3.63
CA LEU A 294 13.33 5.94 -4.91
C LEU A 294 13.01 7.04 -5.92
N THR A 295 14.03 7.77 -6.37
CA THR A 295 13.85 8.70 -7.48
C THR A 295 13.71 7.88 -8.75
N PHE A 296 12.49 7.80 -9.26
CA PHE A 296 12.23 7.28 -10.59
C PHE A 296 12.17 8.46 -11.54
N ARG A 297 13.00 8.40 -12.59
CA ARG A 297 12.83 9.28 -13.74
C ARG A 297 11.98 8.54 -14.76
N ASP A 298 10.76 9.05 -14.93
CA ASP A 298 9.90 8.66 -16.02
C ASP A 298 10.63 8.85 -17.35
N ARG A 299 10.48 7.89 -18.26
CA ARG A 299 11.16 7.92 -19.56
C ARG A 299 10.36 8.73 -20.58
N ARG A 300 9.04 8.87 -20.43
CA ARG A 300 8.17 9.61 -21.37
C ARG A 300 6.92 10.18 -20.69
N PRO A 301 6.47 11.40 -21.06
CA PRO A 301 5.24 12.00 -20.52
C PRO A 301 3.96 11.14 -20.61
N SER A 302 3.89 10.22 -21.57
CA SER A 302 2.75 9.31 -21.78
C SER A 302 2.88 7.97 -21.05
N GLU A 303 3.95 7.75 -20.28
CA GLU A 303 4.15 6.50 -19.54
C GLU A 303 3.32 6.48 -18.25
N THR A 304 3.03 5.27 -17.77
CA THR A 304 2.26 5.06 -16.54
C THR A 304 3.06 4.18 -15.60
N VAL A 305 2.83 4.36 -14.31
CA VAL A 305 3.51 3.63 -13.24
C VAL A 305 2.53 2.62 -12.64
N ARG A 306 3.03 1.47 -12.20
CA ARG A 306 2.25 0.50 -11.43
C ARG A 306 3.17 -0.28 -10.50
N LEU A 307 2.58 -0.87 -9.46
CA LEU A 307 3.27 -1.86 -8.64
C LEU A 307 3.45 -3.17 -9.42
N THR A 308 4.60 -3.81 -9.23
CA THR A 308 4.81 -5.17 -9.72
C THR A 308 4.06 -6.16 -8.82
N PRO A 309 3.72 -7.37 -9.31
CA PRO A 309 3.02 -8.38 -8.52
C PRO A 309 3.71 -8.77 -7.20
N GLU A 310 5.01 -8.51 -7.08
CA GLU A 310 5.79 -8.72 -5.87
C GLU A 310 5.53 -7.60 -4.85
N LEU A 311 5.45 -6.34 -5.31
CA LEU A 311 5.20 -5.17 -4.46
C LEU A 311 3.74 -5.08 -4.02
N THR A 312 2.79 -5.59 -4.82
CA THR A 312 1.36 -5.64 -4.45
C THR A 312 1.05 -6.60 -3.30
N ARG A 313 2.01 -7.41 -2.85
CA ARG A 313 1.85 -8.34 -1.72
C ARG A 313 2.56 -7.86 -0.45
N LEU A 314 3.15 -6.69 -0.49
CA LEU A 314 3.75 -6.09 0.69
C LEU A 314 2.65 -5.33 1.41
N ASP A 315 2.46 -5.64 2.69
CA ASP A 315 1.58 -4.86 3.56
C ASP A 315 1.94 -3.37 3.43
N GLY A 316 0.95 -2.47 3.39
CA GLY A 316 1.14 -1.03 3.24
C GLY A 316 0.75 -0.50 1.87
N GLY A 317 1.16 0.74 1.61
CA GLY A 317 1.06 1.31 0.27
C GLY A 317 2.25 2.18 -0.11
N LEU A 318 2.31 2.52 -1.38
CA LEU A 318 3.30 3.42 -1.97
C LEU A 318 2.58 4.60 -2.64
N TRP A 319 3.26 5.73 -2.77
CA TRP A 319 2.77 6.90 -3.52
C TRP A 319 3.88 7.61 -4.27
N LEU A 320 3.49 8.45 -5.20
CA LEU A 320 4.35 9.30 -6.01
C LEU A 320 4.29 10.75 -5.52
N GLU A 321 5.46 11.38 -5.38
CA GLU A 321 5.62 12.77 -4.97
C GLU A 321 6.56 13.49 -5.95
N VAL A 322 6.26 14.73 -6.33
CA VAL A 322 7.10 15.49 -7.28
C VAL A 322 8.39 15.95 -6.60
N ALA A 323 9.54 15.71 -7.25
CA ALA A 323 10.84 16.18 -6.74
C ALA A 323 11.15 17.65 -7.10
N ALA A 324 10.56 18.16 -8.19
CA ALA A 324 10.89 19.43 -8.82
C ALA A 324 9.83 20.52 -8.58
N SER A 325 10.28 21.77 -8.46
CA SER A 325 9.38 22.92 -8.27
C SER A 325 8.83 23.52 -9.58
N ASP A 326 9.35 23.12 -10.75
CA ASP A 326 9.02 23.67 -12.07
C ASP A 326 8.20 22.70 -12.95
N VAL A 327 7.15 22.12 -12.36
CA VAL A 327 6.24 21.21 -13.06
C VAL A 327 4.91 21.86 -13.46
N VAL A 328 4.28 21.30 -14.49
CA VAL A 328 2.94 21.65 -14.99
C VAL A 328 2.08 20.39 -15.10
N PRO A 329 0.74 20.49 -15.09
CA PRO A 329 -0.13 19.34 -15.30
C PRO A 329 0.20 18.59 -16.60
N ASN A 330 0.23 17.26 -16.54
CA ASN A 330 0.54 16.40 -17.67
C ASN A 330 -0.63 16.41 -18.68
N PRO A 331 -0.45 16.97 -19.90
CA PRO A 331 -1.53 17.00 -20.88
C PRO A 331 -1.72 15.64 -21.59
N PHE A 332 -0.78 14.70 -21.42
CA PHE A 332 -0.75 13.42 -22.15
C PHE A 332 -1.32 12.25 -21.35
N CYS A 333 -1.50 12.38 -20.04
CA CYS A 333 -2.03 11.32 -19.19
C CYS A 333 -3.06 11.89 -18.20
N HIS A 334 -4.29 11.41 -18.28
CA HIS A 334 -5.40 11.83 -17.43
C HIS A 334 -6.00 10.63 -16.72
N GLN A 335 -6.22 10.74 -15.41
CA GLN A 335 -6.74 9.68 -14.57
C GLN A 335 -7.99 10.14 -13.81
N GLY A 336 -9.01 9.30 -13.84
CA GLY A 336 -10.18 9.38 -12.96
C GLY A 336 -10.23 8.18 -12.01
N PRO A 337 -11.31 8.04 -11.23
CA PRO A 337 -11.46 6.96 -10.25
C PRO A 337 -11.35 5.56 -10.89
N ARG A 338 -11.85 5.39 -12.12
CA ARG A 338 -11.94 4.08 -12.80
C ARG A 338 -11.40 4.08 -14.22
N THR A 339 -10.91 5.22 -14.70
CA THR A 339 -10.47 5.40 -16.08
C THR A 339 -9.08 5.99 -16.14
N LEU A 340 -8.30 5.50 -17.10
CA LEU A 340 -6.99 6.00 -17.45
C LEU A 340 -6.97 6.33 -18.95
N VAL A 341 -6.73 7.59 -19.31
CA VAL A 341 -6.66 8.06 -20.70
C VAL A 341 -5.24 8.53 -20.98
N ILE A 342 -4.59 7.88 -21.95
CA ILE A 342 -3.20 8.13 -22.34
C ILE A 342 -3.19 8.57 -23.81
N GLY A 343 -2.65 9.74 -24.10
CA GLY A 343 -2.32 10.19 -25.46
C GLY A 343 -0.86 9.96 -25.79
N ARG A 344 -0.51 9.95 -27.08
CA ARG A 344 0.90 10.03 -27.49
C ARG A 344 1.50 11.39 -27.14
N ASP A 345 2.83 11.46 -27.10
CA ASP A 345 3.59 12.70 -26.88
C ASP A 345 3.30 13.80 -27.94
N THR A 346 2.69 13.44 -29.08
CA THR A 346 2.22 14.38 -30.12
C THR A 346 0.81 14.91 -29.90
N ALA A 347 0.05 14.35 -28.97
CA ALA A 347 -1.37 14.66 -28.73
C ALA A 347 -1.58 15.98 -27.97
N ALA A 348 -0.58 16.88 -27.94
CA ALA A 348 -0.70 18.17 -27.29
C ALA A 348 -1.83 18.99 -27.95
N GLY A 349 -2.86 19.34 -27.18
CA GLY A 349 -4.06 20.04 -27.67
C GLY A 349 -5.24 19.11 -27.98
N THR A 350 -5.08 17.80 -27.87
CA THR A 350 -6.21 16.85 -27.87
C THR A 350 -6.98 16.95 -26.55
N PRO A 351 -8.31 17.06 -26.56
CA PRO A 351 -9.14 17.22 -25.36
C PRO A 351 -9.31 15.90 -24.58
N LEU A 352 -8.20 15.33 -24.08
CA LEU A 352 -8.18 14.06 -23.35
C LEU A 352 -9.00 14.10 -22.06
N GLU A 353 -9.02 15.24 -21.38
CA GLU A 353 -9.83 15.43 -20.16
C GLU A 353 -11.34 15.37 -20.45
N GLU A 354 -11.79 15.89 -21.60
CA GLU A 354 -13.19 15.77 -22.02
C GLU A 354 -13.55 14.32 -22.35
N LEU A 355 -12.62 13.58 -22.95
CA LEU A 355 -12.77 12.15 -23.18
C LEU A 355 -12.86 11.39 -21.85
N LEU A 356 -11.97 11.66 -20.89
CA LEU A 356 -12.02 11.09 -19.55
C LEU A 356 -13.40 11.31 -18.90
N ARG A 357 -13.87 12.56 -18.88
CA ARG A 357 -15.20 12.90 -18.34
C ARG A 357 -16.32 12.15 -19.04
N ALA A 358 -16.26 12.02 -20.37
CA ALA A 358 -17.27 11.28 -21.13
C ALA A 358 -17.25 9.77 -20.85
N VAL A 359 -16.07 9.18 -20.63
CA VAL A 359 -15.92 7.76 -20.28
C VAL A 359 -16.45 7.50 -18.87
N GLU A 360 -16.09 8.31 -17.87
CA GLU A 360 -16.58 8.15 -16.49
C GLU A 360 -18.12 8.25 -16.42
N GLN A 361 -18.73 9.23 -17.09
CA GLN A 361 -20.20 9.34 -17.19
C GLN A 361 -20.84 8.11 -17.86
N ALA A 362 -20.17 7.51 -18.83
CA ALA A 362 -20.64 6.28 -19.46
C ALA A 362 -20.47 5.07 -18.54
N GLN A 363 -19.42 5.03 -17.71
CA GLN A 363 -19.23 4.00 -16.70
C GLN A 363 -20.33 4.04 -15.64
N GLU A 364 -20.65 5.23 -15.09
CA GLU A 364 -21.74 5.40 -14.11
C GLU A 364 -23.07 4.83 -14.60
N ARG A 365 -23.38 5.00 -15.89
CA ARG A 365 -24.58 4.40 -16.49
C ARG A 365 -24.45 2.90 -16.71
N ALA A 366 -23.25 2.44 -17.04
CA ALA A 366 -22.98 1.01 -17.19
C ALA A 366 -23.17 0.27 -15.87
N ASP A 367 -22.87 0.87 -14.73
CA ASP A 367 -23.04 0.25 -13.40
C ASP A 367 -24.50 -0.11 -13.09
N GLY A 368 -25.46 0.61 -13.68
CA GLY A 368 -26.89 0.28 -13.58
C GLY A 368 -27.36 -0.82 -14.53
N LEU A 369 -26.50 -1.30 -15.43
CA LEU A 369 -26.83 -2.27 -16.49
C LEU A 369 -25.96 -3.52 -16.47
N LEU A 370 -24.76 -3.41 -15.89
CA LEU A 370 -23.68 -4.38 -15.94
C LEU A 370 -22.98 -4.42 -14.58
N SER A 371 -22.56 -5.60 -14.14
CA SER A 371 -21.65 -5.70 -13.00
C SER A 371 -20.29 -5.08 -13.34
N TRP A 372 -19.65 -4.47 -12.35
CA TRP A 372 -18.25 -4.05 -12.45
C TRP A 372 -17.35 -5.09 -11.81
N ASP A 373 -16.29 -5.47 -12.51
CA ASP A 373 -15.30 -6.46 -12.09
C ASP A 373 -14.10 -5.81 -11.40
N GLY A 374 -14.19 -4.51 -11.06
CA GLY A 374 -13.11 -3.74 -10.45
C GLY A 374 -12.00 -3.33 -11.43
N ARG A 375 -12.06 -3.72 -12.71
CA ARG A 375 -10.99 -3.39 -13.66
C ARG A 375 -11.06 -1.94 -14.14
N GLN A 376 -9.89 -1.30 -14.19
CA GLN A 376 -9.70 0.04 -14.73
C GLN A 376 -9.94 0.06 -16.26
N VAL A 377 -10.71 1.02 -16.75
CA VAL A 377 -10.88 1.26 -18.19
C VAL A 377 -9.67 2.03 -18.72
N ARG A 378 -8.81 1.35 -19.49
CA ARG A 378 -7.63 1.95 -20.11
C ARG A 378 -7.93 2.39 -21.54
N VAL A 379 -7.63 3.64 -21.85
CA VAL A 379 -7.84 4.25 -23.17
C VAL A 379 -6.51 4.77 -23.70
N ALA A 380 -6.12 4.33 -24.89
CA ALA A 380 -4.99 4.91 -25.63
C ALA A 380 -5.52 5.73 -26.80
N VAL A 381 -5.11 6.99 -26.88
CA VAL A 381 -5.36 7.87 -28.00
C VAL A 381 -4.13 7.87 -28.91
N GLU A 382 -4.29 7.31 -30.11
CA GLU A 382 -3.19 7.05 -31.04
C GLU A 382 -3.49 7.57 -32.45
N GLU A 383 -2.45 7.98 -33.17
CA GLU A 383 -2.50 8.09 -34.63
C GLU A 383 -2.45 6.70 -35.26
N VAL A 384 -3.63 6.14 -35.55
CA VAL A 384 -3.77 4.85 -36.22
C VAL A 384 -4.39 5.02 -37.61
N PRO A 385 -4.01 4.20 -38.62
CA PRO A 385 -4.63 4.25 -39.94
C PRO A 385 -6.11 3.83 -39.95
N GLN A 386 -6.61 3.30 -38.84
CA GLN A 386 -7.95 2.76 -38.71
C GLN A 386 -8.86 3.78 -38.00
N ASP A 387 -9.89 4.28 -38.67
CA ASP A 387 -10.86 5.26 -38.12
C ASP A 387 -11.83 4.65 -37.08
N THR A 388 -11.50 3.49 -36.51
CA THR A 388 -12.41 2.71 -35.67
C THR A 388 -11.86 2.53 -34.26
N VAL A 389 -12.72 2.77 -33.26
CA VAL A 389 -12.44 2.42 -31.86
C VAL A 389 -12.43 0.90 -31.72
N MET A 390 -11.41 0.36 -31.07
CA MET A 390 -11.25 -1.09 -30.92
C MET A 390 -10.59 -1.46 -29.60
N LEU A 391 -10.80 -2.71 -29.18
CA LEU A 391 -10.08 -3.29 -28.06
C LEU A 391 -8.78 -3.93 -28.53
N ARG A 392 -7.66 -3.56 -27.90
CA ARG A 392 -6.37 -4.22 -28.04
C ARG A 392 -6.16 -5.10 -26.81
N ALA A 393 -5.94 -6.40 -27.04
CA ALA A 393 -5.56 -7.30 -25.96
C ALA A 393 -4.23 -6.86 -25.34
N GLY A 394 -4.09 -7.08 -24.03
CA GLY A 394 -2.83 -6.85 -23.34
C GLY A 394 -1.72 -7.77 -23.85
N SER A 395 -0.48 -7.43 -23.51
CA SER A 395 0.69 -8.27 -23.74
C SER A 395 0.86 -9.29 -22.60
N PHE A 396 1.83 -10.21 -22.73
CA PHE A 396 2.20 -11.10 -21.62
C PHE A 396 2.70 -10.32 -20.39
N GLN A 397 3.34 -9.17 -20.59
CA GLN A 397 3.90 -8.33 -19.52
C GLN A 397 2.87 -7.40 -18.88
N ASP A 398 1.81 -7.07 -19.62
CA ASP A 398 0.68 -6.26 -19.18
C ASP A 398 -0.59 -6.81 -19.84
N PRO A 399 -1.28 -7.77 -19.20
CA PRO A 399 -2.43 -8.45 -19.79
C PRO A 399 -3.69 -7.56 -19.83
N SER A 400 -3.63 -6.36 -19.24
CA SER A 400 -4.79 -5.48 -19.14
C SER A 400 -5.19 -4.97 -20.52
N PRO A 401 -6.42 -5.24 -20.99
CA PRO A 401 -6.85 -4.80 -22.31
C PRO A 401 -6.98 -3.28 -22.35
N GLN A 402 -6.71 -2.70 -23.52
CA GLN A 402 -6.75 -1.25 -23.73
C GLN A 402 -7.66 -0.92 -24.92
N VAL A 403 -8.52 0.06 -24.76
CA VAL A 403 -9.35 0.57 -25.85
C VAL A 403 -8.53 1.61 -26.62
N ILE A 404 -8.33 1.37 -27.91
CA ILE A 404 -7.63 2.29 -28.80
C ILE A 404 -8.67 3.23 -29.43
N VAL A 405 -8.43 4.53 -29.27
CA VAL A 405 -9.24 5.60 -29.84
C VAL A 405 -8.36 6.38 -30.83
N PRO A 406 -8.75 6.44 -32.11
CA PRO A 406 -8.06 7.26 -33.09
C PRO A 406 -8.09 8.75 -32.71
N GLU A 407 -6.97 9.45 -32.83
CA GLU A 407 -6.86 10.85 -32.39
C GLU A 407 -7.86 11.80 -33.09
N ASP A 408 -8.14 11.57 -34.37
CA ASP A 408 -9.12 12.34 -35.15
C ASP A 408 -10.55 12.21 -34.61
N ARG A 409 -10.87 11.12 -33.88
CA ARG A 409 -12.16 10.89 -33.23
C ARG A 409 -12.30 11.66 -31.94
N VAL A 410 -11.20 12.07 -31.32
CA VAL A 410 -11.15 12.92 -30.12
C VAL A 410 -11.24 14.41 -30.53
N ARG A 411 -12.00 14.69 -31.59
CA ARG A 411 -12.22 16.03 -32.12
C ARG A 411 -13.72 16.20 -32.36
N GLY A 412 -14.38 17.00 -31.52
CA GLY A 412 -15.81 17.23 -31.65
C GLY A 412 -16.41 17.87 -30.41
N GLY A 413 -17.63 18.39 -30.56
CA GLY A 413 -18.37 18.94 -29.42
C GLY A 413 -18.85 17.85 -28.47
N GLU A 414 -19.46 18.29 -27.36
CA GLU A 414 -19.90 17.46 -26.24
C GLU A 414 -20.68 16.19 -26.65
N ARG A 415 -21.55 16.29 -27.66
CA ARG A 415 -22.32 15.13 -28.16
C ARG A 415 -21.43 14.02 -28.74
N THR A 416 -20.39 14.40 -29.47
CA THR A 416 -19.42 13.45 -30.05
C THR A 416 -18.65 12.78 -28.92
N MET A 417 -18.16 13.54 -27.95
CA MET A 417 -17.44 12.99 -26.80
C MET A 417 -18.29 12.02 -25.98
N ARG A 418 -19.55 12.36 -25.67
CA ARG A 418 -20.45 11.43 -24.96
C ARG A 418 -20.66 10.11 -25.72
N THR A 419 -20.80 10.18 -27.04
CA THR A 419 -20.94 8.97 -27.89
C THR A 419 -19.66 8.15 -27.89
N LEU A 420 -18.51 8.82 -27.96
CA LEU A 420 -17.19 8.19 -27.92
C LEU A 420 -16.93 7.52 -26.56
N GLY A 421 -17.22 8.19 -25.45
CA GLY A 421 -17.11 7.62 -24.10
C GLY A 421 -17.97 6.37 -23.92
N ALA A 422 -19.22 6.41 -24.39
CA ALA A 422 -20.09 5.22 -24.41
C ALA A 422 -19.51 4.08 -25.28
N LEU A 423 -18.90 4.40 -26.42
CA LEU A 423 -18.29 3.41 -27.30
C LEU A 423 -17.04 2.77 -26.66
N VAL A 424 -16.25 3.57 -25.94
CA VAL A 424 -15.10 3.07 -25.16
C VAL A 424 -15.56 2.09 -24.09
N VAL A 425 -16.54 2.48 -23.26
CA VAL A 425 -17.08 1.61 -22.21
C VAL A 425 -17.67 0.34 -22.82
N ALA A 426 -18.42 0.45 -23.92
CA ALA A 426 -18.98 -0.71 -24.60
C ALA A 426 -17.91 -1.72 -25.04
N TRP A 427 -16.85 -1.25 -25.73
CA TRP A 427 -15.75 -2.11 -26.15
C TRP A 427 -15.00 -2.75 -24.99
N HIS A 428 -14.77 -1.99 -23.91
CA HIS A 428 -14.14 -2.53 -22.72
C HIS A 428 -14.97 -3.66 -22.11
N ARG A 429 -16.27 -3.43 -21.88
CA ARG A 429 -17.17 -4.42 -21.26
C ARG A 429 -17.36 -5.68 -22.10
N LEU A 430 -17.50 -5.53 -23.42
CA LEU A 430 -17.58 -6.66 -24.35
C LEU A 430 -16.26 -7.43 -24.44
N GLY A 431 -15.13 -6.75 -24.26
CA GLY A 431 -13.82 -7.37 -24.14
C GLY A 431 -13.72 -8.33 -22.95
N LEU A 432 -14.28 -7.91 -21.83
CA LEU A 432 -14.22 -8.63 -20.56
C LEU A 432 -15.11 -9.87 -20.51
N SER A 433 -16.10 -10.03 -21.41
CA SER A 433 -16.97 -11.21 -21.41
C SER A 433 -16.25 -12.50 -21.80
N GLY A 434 -15.02 -12.46 -22.30
CA GLY A 434 -14.25 -13.64 -22.74
C GLY A 434 -14.77 -14.31 -24.01
N ASP A 435 -16.02 -14.07 -24.41
CA ASP A 435 -16.59 -14.52 -25.68
C ASP A 435 -16.23 -13.56 -26.83
N ILE A 436 -15.43 -14.04 -27.78
CA ILE A 436 -15.01 -13.28 -28.96
C ILE A 436 -16.18 -12.86 -29.86
N THR A 437 -17.32 -13.56 -29.79
CA THR A 437 -18.52 -13.20 -30.57
C THR A 437 -19.17 -11.91 -30.08
N HIS A 438 -18.94 -11.54 -28.81
CA HIS A 438 -19.39 -10.27 -28.23
C HIS A 438 -18.53 -9.09 -28.71
N GLN A 439 -17.30 -9.34 -29.16
CA GLN A 439 -16.33 -8.32 -29.58
C GLN A 439 -16.54 -7.87 -31.03
N SER A 440 -17.80 -7.57 -31.41
CA SER A 440 -18.15 -7.07 -32.74
C SER A 440 -18.59 -5.59 -32.72
N PRO A 441 -18.36 -4.83 -33.80
CA PRO A 441 -18.84 -3.45 -33.90
C PRO A 441 -20.36 -3.33 -33.68
N ALA A 442 -21.14 -4.30 -34.14
CA ALA A 442 -22.60 -4.29 -33.97
C ALA A 442 -23.02 -4.47 -32.51
N ALA A 443 -22.34 -5.32 -31.75
CA ALA A 443 -22.57 -5.47 -30.31
C ALA A 443 -22.17 -4.21 -29.55
N ALA A 444 -21.01 -3.62 -29.87
CA ALA A 444 -20.55 -2.38 -29.26
C ALA A 444 -21.56 -1.24 -29.46
N TRP A 445 -22.01 -1.01 -30.71
CA TRP A 445 -23.02 0.01 -30.99
C TRP A 445 -24.40 -0.28 -30.39
N ALA A 446 -24.75 -1.56 -30.20
CA ALA A 446 -25.97 -1.93 -29.48
C ALA A 446 -25.89 -1.56 -28.00
N LEU A 447 -24.76 -1.79 -27.34
CA LEU A 447 -24.53 -1.40 -25.95
C LEU A 447 -24.42 0.13 -25.79
N VAL A 448 -23.79 0.83 -26.74
CA VAL A 448 -23.77 2.31 -26.78
C VAL A 448 -25.19 2.89 -26.72
N PHE A 449 -26.15 2.27 -27.40
CA PHE A 449 -27.54 2.71 -27.37
C PHE A 449 -28.13 2.67 -25.96
N ALA A 450 -27.77 1.66 -25.16
CA ALA A 450 -28.20 1.55 -23.76
C ALA A 450 -27.51 2.58 -22.86
N LEU A 451 -26.22 2.86 -23.08
CA LEU A 451 -25.40 3.77 -22.30
C LEU A 451 -25.66 5.27 -22.57
N LEU A 452 -26.35 5.61 -23.66
CA LEU A 452 -26.68 7.00 -23.98
C LEU A 452 -28.04 7.43 -23.45
N PRO A 453 -28.23 8.72 -23.09
CA PRO A 453 -29.52 9.26 -22.69
C PRO A 453 -30.51 9.26 -23.85
N ASP A 454 -31.81 9.18 -23.55
CA ASP A 454 -32.88 9.12 -24.56
C ASP A 454 -32.82 10.27 -25.59
N ALA A 455 -32.54 11.48 -25.13
CA ALA A 455 -32.41 12.66 -26.00
C ALA A 455 -31.29 12.51 -27.06
N GLN A 456 -30.28 11.66 -26.81
CA GLN A 456 -29.18 11.44 -27.73
C GLN A 456 -29.36 10.19 -28.61
N ARG A 457 -30.17 9.22 -28.18
CA ARG A 457 -30.49 7.99 -28.93
C ARG A 457 -31.09 8.30 -30.30
N GLY A 458 -31.88 9.37 -30.44
CA GLY A 458 -32.54 9.75 -31.68
C GLY A 458 -31.61 9.94 -32.90
N ALA A 459 -30.35 10.35 -32.71
CA ALA A 459 -29.40 10.42 -33.83
C ALA A 459 -28.80 9.07 -34.21
N LEU A 460 -28.75 8.12 -33.29
CA LEU A 460 -28.31 6.75 -33.58
C LEU A 460 -29.41 5.93 -34.26
N VAL A 461 -30.68 6.25 -34.01
CA VAL A 461 -31.83 5.57 -34.62
C VAL A 461 -31.76 5.60 -36.15
N ASN A 462 -31.32 6.72 -36.74
CA ASN A 462 -31.14 6.86 -38.19
C ASN A 462 -30.02 5.99 -38.79
N ALA A 463 -29.16 5.39 -37.95
CA ALA A 463 -27.97 4.62 -38.36
C ALA A 463 -28.08 3.10 -38.12
N THR A 464 -29.21 2.55 -37.65
CA THR A 464 -29.21 1.16 -37.16
C THR A 464 -29.28 0.08 -38.25
N ALA A 465 -28.18 -0.65 -38.41
CA ALA A 465 -28.12 -1.92 -39.15
C ALA A 465 -28.95 -3.03 -38.45
N ARG A 466 -29.36 -4.04 -39.21
CA ARG A 466 -30.14 -5.21 -38.72
C ARG A 466 -29.47 -5.90 -37.53
N GLU A 467 -28.14 -5.99 -37.55
CA GLU A 467 -27.32 -6.69 -36.56
C GLU A 467 -27.34 -5.99 -35.18
N ILE A 468 -27.32 -4.66 -35.15
CA ILE A 468 -27.43 -3.87 -33.91
C ILE A 468 -28.78 -4.15 -33.23
N ARG A 469 -29.87 -4.19 -34.01
CA ARG A 469 -31.20 -4.54 -33.48
C ARG A 469 -31.27 -5.97 -32.95
N GLN A 470 -30.53 -6.89 -33.55
CA GLN A 470 -30.47 -8.27 -33.09
C GLN A 470 -29.78 -8.36 -31.72
N TRP A 471 -28.65 -7.69 -31.54
CA TRP A 471 -27.96 -7.63 -30.24
C TRP A 471 -28.82 -7.04 -29.13
N ARG A 472 -29.52 -5.93 -29.41
CA ARG A 472 -30.45 -5.33 -28.44
C ARG A 472 -31.55 -6.30 -28.01
N ARG A 473 -32.18 -6.98 -28.97
CA ARG A 473 -33.22 -7.99 -28.66
C ARG A 473 -32.67 -9.17 -27.89
N ARG A 474 -31.42 -9.58 -28.12
CA ARG A 474 -30.77 -10.64 -27.33
C ARG A 474 -30.65 -10.22 -25.87
N ALA A 475 -30.15 -9.00 -25.62
CA ALA A 475 -30.07 -8.47 -24.25
C ALA A 475 -31.45 -8.34 -23.61
N GLU A 476 -32.44 -7.79 -24.33
CA GLU A 476 -33.82 -7.65 -23.84
C GLU A 476 -34.51 -9.00 -23.55
N ALA A 477 -34.04 -10.11 -24.13
CA ALA A 477 -34.57 -11.46 -23.87
C ALA A 477 -34.00 -12.08 -22.60
N CYS A 478 -32.86 -11.61 -22.10
CA CYS A 478 -32.24 -12.09 -20.87
C CYS A 478 -32.94 -11.47 -19.65
N ALA A 479 -33.11 -12.25 -18.57
CA ALA A 479 -33.74 -11.76 -17.34
C ALA A 479 -32.98 -10.56 -16.74
N ASP A 480 -31.64 -10.62 -16.76
CA ASP A 480 -30.74 -9.57 -16.27
C ASP A 480 -30.20 -8.68 -17.41
N GLY A 481 -30.92 -8.61 -18.52
CA GLY A 481 -30.60 -7.71 -19.62
C GLY A 481 -29.20 -7.94 -20.22
N TRP A 482 -28.42 -6.87 -20.27
CA TRP A 482 -27.03 -6.94 -20.74
C TRP A 482 -26.13 -7.75 -19.80
N ALA A 483 -26.37 -7.75 -18.48
CA ALA A 483 -25.56 -8.52 -17.55
C ALA A 483 -25.71 -10.02 -17.83
N GLY A 484 -26.94 -10.51 -17.94
CA GLY A 484 -27.23 -11.92 -18.28
C GLY A 484 -26.67 -12.34 -19.65
N LEU A 485 -26.76 -11.44 -20.64
CA LEU A 485 -26.19 -11.71 -21.97
C LEU A 485 -24.66 -11.87 -21.93
N LEU A 486 -23.95 -11.05 -21.14
CA LEU A 486 -22.49 -11.07 -21.08
C LEU A 486 -21.94 -12.13 -20.12
N SER A 487 -22.70 -12.54 -19.10
CA SER A 487 -22.34 -13.64 -18.19
C SER A 487 -22.50 -15.02 -18.84
N GLY A 488 -23.20 -15.11 -19.98
CA GLY A 488 -23.51 -16.38 -20.63
C GLY A 488 -24.60 -17.18 -19.90
N GLU A 489 -25.33 -16.53 -18.98
CA GLU A 489 -26.51 -17.11 -18.35
C GLU A 489 -27.64 -17.29 -19.37
N ALA A 490 -28.57 -18.20 -19.07
CA ALA A 490 -29.63 -18.56 -20.01
C ALA A 490 -30.57 -17.37 -20.26
N CYS A 491 -30.57 -16.91 -21.51
CA CYS A 491 -31.64 -16.17 -22.16
C CYS A 491 -32.43 -17.16 -23.06
#